data_AF-A0A815SR89-F1
#
_entry.id   AF-A0A815SR89-F1
#
_cell.length_a   1.000
_cell.length_b   1.000
_cell.length_c   1.000
_cell.angle_alpha   90.00
_cell.angle_beta   90.00
_cell.angle_gamma   90.00
#
_symmetry.space_group_name_H-M   'P 1'
#
loop_
_entity.id
_entity.type
_entity.pdbx_description
1 polymer ?
#
loop_
_entity_poly.entity_id
_entity_poly.type
_entity_poly.pdbx_seq_one_letter_code
_entity_poly.pdbx_strand_id
1 'polypeptide(L)'
;MSPFQHTLGFIRWNSLHPERIPVMEKYRPFFAELHYSMPNYTLKTNLTADGWAPYKDVYKVVGDTMNIILRQYPNIKGLLYFHFDAWLHPFRFDDMNFRKIWFPDSMTPPFKCVTDTIGWKWWAWNDRYDRIAKNATKNVAKKYSKRYIVQENVFCGGWSDIYYIPREFFRDYITLGNVFYEAGSFHEVAIPTMINIIDLTYRLTPYHSVVTRLGDCWGDCCTNGAKPEDVKRKRCGHRIDLTKTHMKDTLVMILELGARYLNKTSREIV
;
A
#
# COMPACT_ATOMS: atom_id res chain seq x y z
N MET A 1 -21.31 5.99 7.95
CA MET A 1 -20.72 4.91 7.11
C MET A 1 -19.20 5.02 7.13
N SER A 2 -18.47 3.91 7.03
CA SER A 2 -17.00 3.94 7.02
C SER A 2 -16.47 4.35 5.64
N PRO A 3 -15.43 5.21 5.54
CA PRO A 3 -14.76 5.50 4.26
C PRO A 3 -14.24 4.23 3.57
N PHE A 4 -13.84 3.22 4.34
CA PHE A 4 -13.25 1.98 3.82
C PHE A 4 -14.24 0.82 3.64
N GLN A 5 -15.55 1.06 3.73
CA GLN A 5 -16.58 0.00 3.69
C GLN A 5 -16.59 -0.87 2.42
N HIS A 6 -15.98 -0.39 1.33
CA HIS A 6 -15.81 -1.13 0.08
C HIS A 6 -14.33 -1.41 -0.25
N THR A 7 -13.44 -1.29 0.73
CA THR A 7 -12.00 -1.49 0.57
C THR A 7 -11.57 -2.71 1.35
N LEU A 8 -10.69 -3.53 0.76
CA LEU A 8 -9.97 -4.56 1.50
C LEU A 8 -8.72 -3.95 2.13
N GLY A 9 -8.54 -4.15 3.43
CA GLY A 9 -7.31 -3.77 4.14
C GLY A 9 -6.30 -4.92 4.05
N PHE A 10 -5.23 -4.75 3.29
CA PHE A 10 -4.14 -5.72 3.17
C PHE A 10 -3.04 -5.35 4.17
N ILE A 11 -2.86 -6.20 5.19
CA ILE A 11 -1.94 -5.94 6.29
C ILE A 11 -0.73 -6.86 6.16
N ARG A 12 0.47 -6.28 6.02
CA ARG A 12 1.72 -7.02 5.81
C ARG A 12 2.57 -7.14 7.08
N TRP A 13 3.11 -8.33 7.30
CA TRP A 13 4.21 -8.60 8.21
C TRP A 13 5.44 -9.11 7.47
N ASN A 14 6.64 -8.72 7.94
CA ASN A 14 7.90 -9.26 7.43
C ASN A 14 8.40 -10.50 8.21
N SER A 15 7.74 -10.88 9.29
CA SER A 15 8.04 -12.04 10.12
C SER A 15 6.79 -12.55 10.85
N LEU A 16 6.82 -13.81 11.31
CA LEU A 16 5.68 -14.45 11.99
C LEU A 16 5.43 -13.78 13.36
N HIS A 17 4.35 -12.98 13.45
CA HIS A 17 3.90 -12.29 14.67
C HIS A 17 2.37 -12.36 14.86
N PRO A 18 1.78 -13.55 14.98
CA PRO A 18 0.33 -13.72 15.14
C PRO A 18 -0.21 -13.05 16.41
N GLU A 19 0.63 -12.85 17.43
CA GLU A 19 0.27 -12.13 18.66
C GLU A 19 -0.13 -10.67 18.44
N ARG A 20 0.19 -10.09 17.27
CA ARG A 20 -0.17 -8.72 16.89
C ARG A 20 -1.53 -8.62 16.18
N ILE A 21 -2.09 -9.75 15.72
CA ILE A 21 -3.38 -9.81 15.02
C ILE A 21 -4.51 -9.17 15.83
N PRO A 22 -4.67 -9.42 17.15
CA PRO A 22 -5.76 -8.81 17.93
C PRO A 22 -5.80 -7.28 17.91
N VAL A 23 -4.64 -6.62 17.75
CA VAL A 23 -4.56 -5.15 17.60
C VAL A 23 -5.03 -4.74 16.21
N MET A 24 -4.56 -5.44 15.18
CA MET A 24 -4.93 -5.14 13.78
C MET A 24 -6.40 -5.45 13.48
N GLU A 25 -6.96 -6.44 14.16
CA GLU A 25 -8.38 -6.81 14.07
C GLU A 25 -9.31 -5.65 14.47
N LYS A 26 -8.83 -4.67 15.24
CA LYS A 26 -9.58 -3.44 15.56
C LYS A 26 -9.90 -2.59 14.33
N TYR A 27 -9.24 -2.81 13.19
CA TYR A 27 -9.61 -2.18 11.92
C TYR A 27 -10.84 -2.82 11.26
N ARG A 28 -11.26 -4.03 11.65
CA ARG A 28 -12.33 -4.77 10.95
C ARG A 28 -13.62 -4.00 10.73
N PRO A 29 -14.14 -3.19 11.69
CA PRO A 29 -15.38 -2.44 11.50
C PRO A 29 -15.32 -1.40 10.36
N PHE A 30 -14.12 -1.01 9.93
CA PHE A 30 -13.94 0.04 8.92
C PHE A 30 -13.85 -0.51 7.50
N PHE A 31 -13.30 -1.72 7.32
CA PHE A 31 -13.02 -2.30 6.00
C PHE A 31 -14.11 -3.29 5.57
N ALA A 32 -14.19 -3.54 4.26
CA ALA A 32 -15.01 -4.63 3.72
C ALA A 32 -14.52 -6.00 4.19
N GLU A 33 -13.19 -6.16 4.26
CA GLU A 33 -12.48 -7.34 4.75
C GLU A 33 -11.04 -6.95 5.12
N LEU A 34 -10.41 -7.72 6.00
CA LEU A 34 -8.98 -7.65 6.31
C LEU A 34 -8.26 -8.88 5.75
N HIS A 35 -7.11 -8.65 5.13
CA HIS A 35 -6.20 -9.68 4.66
C HIS A 35 -4.90 -9.66 5.47
N TYR A 36 -4.56 -10.79 6.08
CA TYR A 36 -3.35 -10.97 6.87
C TYR A 36 -2.26 -11.68 6.06
N SER A 37 -1.28 -10.90 5.58
CA SER A 37 -0.13 -11.43 4.84
C SER A 37 1.07 -11.55 5.77
N MET A 38 1.41 -12.77 6.17
CA MET A 38 2.45 -13.03 7.17
C MET A 38 3.23 -14.30 6.82
N PRO A 39 4.58 -14.27 6.81
CA PRO A 39 5.39 -15.43 6.51
C PRO A 39 5.02 -16.64 7.38
N ASN A 40 4.83 -17.81 6.75
CA ASN A 40 4.49 -19.08 7.41
C ASN A 40 3.16 -19.10 8.18
N TYR A 41 2.26 -18.14 7.94
CA TYR A 41 0.97 -18.08 8.64
C TYR A 41 -0.05 -19.11 8.10
N THR A 42 -0.12 -19.30 6.79
CA THR A 42 -0.98 -20.29 6.13
C THR A 42 -0.32 -20.80 4.85
N LEU A 43 -0.59 -22.05 4.47
CA LEU A 43 -0.13 -22.63 3.20
C LEU A 43 -1.00 -22.23 2.01
N LYS A 44 -2.20 -21.68 2.24
CA LYS A 44 -3.16 -21.31 1.20
C LYS A 44 -3.40 -19.81 1.18
N THR A 45 -3.20 -19.19 0.02
CA THR A 45 -3.63 -17.82 -0.25
C THR A 45 -5.14 -17.79 -0.50
N ASN A 46 -5.87 -16.98 0.28
CA ASN A 46 -7.29 -16.72 0.08
C ASN A 46 -7.58 -15.21 0.29
N LEU A 47 -8.85 -14.81 0.40
CA LEU A 47 -9.18 -13.40 0.59
C LEU A 47 -8.67 -12.84 1.92
N THR A 48 -8.61 -13.64 2.98
CA THR A 48 -8.37 -13.17 4.35
C THR A 48 -6.94 -13.41 4.85
N ALA A 49 -6.16 -14.27 4.20
CA ALA A 49 -4.78 -14.54 4.60
C ALA A 49 -3.92 -15.15 3.49
N ASP A 50 -2.59 -14.98 3.66
CA ASP A 50 -1.54 -15.68 2.92
C ASP A 50 -0.32 -15.95 3.81
N GLY A 51 0.58 -16.83 3.33
CA GLY A 51 1.84 -17.20 3.99
C GLY A 51 3.10 -16.61 3.34
N TRP A 52 2.99 -15.54 2.53
CA TRP A 52 4.05 -15.04 1.64
C TRP A 52 5.29 -14.62 2.42
N ALA A 53 6.39 -15.34 2.23
CA ALA A 53 7.63 -15.07 2.96
C ALA A 53 8.43 -13.88 2.42
N PRO A 54 8.69 -13.75 1.11
CA PRO A 54 9.61 -12.72 0.65
C PRO A 54 9.01 -11.31 0.77
N TYR A 55 9.68 -10.43 1.50
CA TYR A 55 9.23 -9.05 1.70
C TYR A 55 9.53 -8.16 0.50
N LYS A 56 10.59 -8.48 -0.26
CA LYS A 56 11.10 -7.64 -1.35
C LYS A 56 10.13 -7.54 -2.53
N ASP A 57 9.22 -8.50 -2.67
CA ASP A 57 8.34 -8.66 -3.81
C ASP A 57 6.86 -8.75 -3.41
N VAL A 58 6.50 -8.19 -2.25
CA VAL A 58 5.14 -8.23 -1.68
C VAL A 58 4.05 -7.77 -2.66
N TYR A 59 4.39 -6.91 -3.63
CA TYR A 59 3.47 -6.49 -4.68
C TYR A 59 2.93 -7.66 -5.53
N LYS A 60 3.66 -8.78 -5.62
CA LYS A 60 3.19 -9.99 -6.30
C LYS A 60 1.98 -10.60 -5.58
N VAL A 61 2.09 -10.81 -4.27
CA VAL A 61 0.98 -11.39 -3.49
C VAL A 61 -0.19 -10.41 -3.35
N VAL A 62 0.08 -9.10 -3.27
CA VAL A 62 -0.97 -8.08 -3.36
C VAL A 62 -1.74 -8.19 -4.69
N GLY A 63 -1.03 -8.41 -5.80
CA GLY A 63 -1.63 -8.68 -7.11
C GLY A 63 -2.46 -9.97 -7.14
N ASP A 64 -1.97 -11.05 -6.54
CA ASP A 64 -2.72 -12.31 -6.45
C ASP A 64 -4.03 -12.13 -5.66
N THR A 65 -4.00 -11.36 -4.57
CA THR A 65 -5.20 -10.99 -3.80
C THR A 65 -6.16 -10.12 -4.63
N MET A 66 -5.65 -9.15 -5.40
CA MET A 66 -6.48 -8.40 -6.36
C MET A 66 -7.15 -9.30 -7.40
N ASN A 67 -6.47 -10.34 -7.88
CA ASN A 67 -7.04 -11.31 -8.82
C ASN A 67 -8.17 -12.13 -8.18
N ILE A 68 -8.03 -12.52 -6.90
CA ILE A 68 -9.12 -13.15 -6.13
C ILE A 68 -10.32 -12.20 -6.03
N ILE A 69 -10.07 -10.93 -5.66
CA ILE A 69 -11.11 -9.89 -5.57
C ILE A 69 -11.84 -9.69 -6.90
N LEU A 70 -11.11 -9.66 -8.01
CA LEU A 70 -11.69 -9.50 -9.35
C LEU A 70 -12.63 -10.66 -9.70
N ARG A 71 -12.29 -11.89 -9.31
CA ARG A 71 -13.04 -13.10 -9.65
C ARG A 71 -14.27 -13.34 -8.77
N GLN A 72 -14.17 -13.02 -7.48
CA GLN A 72 -15.12 -13.52 -6.48
C GLN A 72 -15.82 -12.42 -5.67
N TYR A 73 -15.28 -11.19 -5.63
CA TYR A 73 -15.75 -10.15 -4.71
C TYR A 73 -16.03 -8.83 -5.44
N PRO A 74 -17.17 -8.71 -6.16
CA PRO A 74 -17.50 -7.51 -6.94
C PRO A 74 -17.79 -6.27 -6.07
N ASN A 75 -18.11 -6.47 -4.79
CA ASN A 75 -18.40 -5.40 -3.83
C ASN A 75 -17.15 -4.69 -3.31
N ILE A 76 -15.97 -5.32 -3.42
CA ILE A 76 -14.70 -4.69 -3.06
C ILE A 76 -14.23 -3.82 -4.24
N LYS A 77 -14.15 -2.51 -3.99
CA LYS A 77 -13.84 -1.45 -4.98
C LYS A 77 -12.42 -0.92 -4.87
N GLY A 78 -11.63 -1.37 -3.90
CA GLY A 78 -10.21 -1.06 -3.83
C GLY A 78 -9.48 -1.90 -2.78
N LEU A 79 -8.17 -1.78 -2.77
CA LEU A 79 -7.28 -2.44 -1.82
C LEU A 79 -6.36 -1.38 -1.23
N LEU A 80 -6.36 -1.27 0.10
CA LEU A 80 -5.43 -0.44 0.86
C LEU A 80 -4.39 -1.36 1.49
N TYR A 81 -3.16 -1.29 1.00
CA TYR A 81 -2.01 -1.95 1.58
C TYR A 81 -1.44 -1.11 2.71
N PHE A 82 -1.09 -1.77 3.82
CA PHE A 82 -0.23 -1.17 4.84
C PHE A 82 0.56 -2.22 5.62
N HIS A 83 1.76 -1.87 6.08
CA HIS A 83 2.56 -2.71 6.96
C HIS A 83 1.97 -2.71 8.40
N PHE A 84 2.15 -3.77 9.18
CA PHE A 84 1.46 -3.94 10.48
C PHE A 84 1.85 -2.91 11.56
N ASP A 85 3.04 -2.32 11.44
CA ASP A 85 3.52 -1.21 12.29
C ASP A 85 3.39 0.15 11.60
N ALA A 86 2.58 0.22 10.55
CA ALA A 86 1.92 1.44 10.15
C ALA A 86 0.57 1.60 10.87
N TRP A 87 0.07 2.82 10.96
CA TRP A 87 -1.28 3.09 11.43
C TRP A 87 -2.07 3.93 10.43
N LEU A 88 -3.38 3.81 10.51
CA LEU A 88 -4.37 4.56 9.75
C LEU A 88 -5.40 5.12 10.73
N HIS A 89 -5.82 6.36 10.52
CA HIS A 89 -6.97 6.94 11.19
C HIS A 89 -8.16 6.90 10.23
N PRO A 90 -9.08 5.91 10.31
CA PRO A 90 -10.02 5.62 9.21
C PRO A 90 -10.87 6.81 8.75
N PHE A 91 -11.35 7.62 9.69
CA PHE A 91 -12.18 8.79 9.38
C PHE A 91 -11.43 10.00 8.84
N ARG A 92 -10.09 9.97 8.80
CA ARG A 92 -9.31 11.04 8.15
C ARG A 92 -9.12 10.79 6.66
N PHE A 93 -9.82 9.81 6.07
CA PHE A 93 -9.77 9.51 4.64
C PHE A 93 -11.13 9.75 3.94
N ASP A 94 -12.09 10.36 4.62
CA ASP A 94 -13.42 10.65 4.09
C ASP A 94 -13.40 11.68 2.95
N ASP A 95 -12.41 12.57 2.96
CA ASP A 95 -12.13 13.59 1.93
C ASP A 95 -11.39 13.04 0.70
N MET A 96 -10.94 11.79 0.72
CA MET A 96 -10.08 11.25 -0.35
C MET A 96 -10.87 10.81 -1.57
N ASN A 97 -10.25 10.99 -2.74
CA ASN A 97 -10.79 10.46 -3.98
C ASN A 97 -10.44 8.98 -4.16
N PHE A 98 -11.39 8.10 -3.84
CA PHE A 98 -11.27 6.63 -3.99
C PHE A 98 -11.23 6.13 -5.43
N ARG A 99 -11.28 7.01 -6.45
CA ARG A 99 -11.00 6.66 -7.86
C ARG A 99 -9.55 6.93 -8.27
N LYS A 100 -8.74 7.42 -7.34
CA LYS A 100 -7.31 7.67 -7.55
C LYS A 100 -6.49 6.67 -6.75
N ILE A 101 -5.32 6.34 -7.28
CA ILE A 101 -4.27 5.67 -6.51
C ILE A 101 -3.81 6.62 -5.42
N TRP A 102 -3.59 6.14 -4.20
CA TRP A 102 -2.95 6.95 -3.15
C TRP A 102 -1.58 6.38 -2.86
N PHE A 103 -0.57 7.25 -2.88
CA PHE A 103 0.81 6.85 -2.62
C PHE A 103 1.50 7.90 -1.75
N PRO A 104 2.29 7.50 -0.74
CA PRO A 104 2.82 8.41 0.25
C PRO A 104 3.92 9.29 -0.30
N ASP A 105 3.94 10.53 0.18
CA ASP A 105 5.01 11.49 -0.01
C ASP A 105 5.89 11.52 1.24
N SER A 106 6.81 10.58 1.32
CA SER A 106 7.77 10.48 2.42
C SER A 106 9.10 11.12 2.08
N MET A 107 9.96 11.31 3.07
CA MET A 107 11.33 11.77 2.86
C MET A 107 12.31 10.64 2.54
N THR A 108 12.02 9.41 3.01
CA THR A 108 13.00 8.31 2.97
C THR A 108 12.35 6.97 2.56
N PRO A 109 12.51 6.52 1.30
CA PRO A 109 12.88 7.31 0.14
C PRO A 109 11.69 8.15 -0.39
N PRO A 110 11.93 9.35 -0.95
CA PRO A 110 10.87 10.14 -1.55
C PRO A 110 10.40 9.48 -2.84
N PHE A 111 9.12 9.67 -3.20
CA PHE A 111 8.66 9.25 -4.51
C PHE A 111 9.31 10.12 -5.57
N LYS A 112 10.21 9.52 -6.34
CA LYS A 112 10.92 10.23 -7.40
C LYS A 112 11.17 9.28 -8.54
N CYS A 113 10.83 9.74 -9.74
CA CYS A 113 11.17 9.06 -10.99
C CYS A 113 12.38 9.73 -11.63
N VAL A 114 13.39 8.95 -11.98
CA VAL A 114 14.68 9.43 -12.49
C VAL A 114 15.22 8.49 -13.57
N THR A 115 16.18 8.99 -14.36
CA THR A 115 16.90 8.21 -15.37
C THR A 115 18.20 7.62 -14.85
N ASP A 116 18.72 8.09 -13.72
CA ASP A 116 19.95 7.64 -13.08
C ASP A 116 19.91 7.90 -11.58
N THR A 117 20.86 7.32 -10.85
CA THR A 117 20.95 7.41 -9.39
C THR A 117 21.83 8.57 -8.92
N ILE A 118 22.33 9.41 -9.83
CA ILE A 118 23.25 10.50 -9.50
C ILE A 118 22.52 11.52 -8.62
N GLY A 119 23.12 11.87 -7.49
CA GLY A 119 22.52 12.80 -6.52
C GLY A 119 21.40 12.21 -5.65
N TRP A 120 21.05 10.93 -5.81
CA TRP A 120 20.11 10.22 -4.94
C TRP A 120 20.81 9.10 -4.19
N LYS A 121 21.29 9.39 -2.98
CA LYS A 121 21.97 8.40 -2.14
C LYS A 121 20.94 7.53 -1.42
N TRP A 122 20.83 6.27 -1.81
CA TRP A 122 19.97 5.28 -1.16
C TRP A 122 20.55 3.87 -1.34
N TRP A 123 20.40 3.02 -0.32
CA TRP A 123 21.07 1.70 -0.26
C TRP A 123 20.66 0.78 -1.42
N ALA A 124 19.44 0.91 -1.92
CA ALA A 124 18.90 0.10 -3.02
C ALA A 124 19.73 0.18 -4.31
N TRP A 125 20.51 1.26 -4.49
CA TRP A 125 21.36 1.45 -5.67
C TRP A 125 22.63 0.62 -5.62
N ASN A 126 23.11 0.25 -4.43
CA ASN A 126 24.22 -0.69 -4.29
C ASN A 126 23.83 -2.08 -4.81
N ASP A 127 22.56 -2.46 -4.61
CA ASP A 127 21.97 -3.71 -5.09
C ASP A 127 21.45 -3.63 -6.54
N ARG A 128 21.71 -2.49 -7.22
CA ARG A 128 21.41 -2.31 -8.66
C ARG A 128 19.93 -2.42 -9.00
N TYR A 129 19.04 -2.11 -8.05
CA TYR A 129 17.60 -2.14 -8.26
C TYR A 129 17.12 -1.13 -9.32
N ASP A 130 17.88 -0.07 -9.57
CA ASP A 130 17.67 0.86 -10.68
C ASP A 130 17.74 0.14 -12.05
N ARG A 131 18.77 -0.71 -12.25
CA ARG A 131 18.97 -1.43 -13.50
C ARG A 131 17.94 -2.54 -13.67
N ILE A 132 17.61 -3.23 -12.59
CA ILE A 132 16.56 -4.26 -12.59
C ILE A 132 15.22 -3.64 -12.98
N ALA A 133 14.84 -2.51 -12.38
CA ALA A 133 13.59 -1.81 -12.68
C ALA A 133 13.55 -1.26 -14.12
N LYS A 134 14.65 -0.71 -14.63
CA LYS A 134 14.73 -0.30 -16.06
C LYS A 134 14.55 -1.48 -17.01
N ASN A 135 15.17 -2.62 -16.71
CA ASN A 135 15.00 -3.82 -17.53
C ASN A 135 13.54 -4.31 -17.50
N ALA A 136 12.90 -4.33 -16.33
CA ALA A 136 11.48 -4.63 -16.22
C ALA A 136 10.63 -3.64 -17.04
N THR A 137 10.94 -2.34 -16.96
CA THR A 137 10.24 -1.28 -17.71
C THR A 137 10.39 -1.46 -19.22
N LYS A 138 11.58 -1.81 -19.71
CA LYS A 138 11.80 -2.18 -21.13
C LYS A 138 11.00 -3.41 -21.54
N ASN A 139 10.88 -4.41 -20.66
CA ASN A 139 10.06 -5.59 -20.92
C ASN A 139 8.57 -5.21 -21.01
N VAL A 140 8.09 -4.29 -20.17
CA VAL A 140 6.72 -3.76 -20.29
C VAL A 140 6.55 -3.05 -21.64
N ALA A 141 7.46 -2.16 -22.01
CA ALA A 141 7.40 -1.45 -23.30
C ALA A 141 7.37 -2.44 -24.49
N LYS A 142 8.23 -3.47 -24.47
CA LYS A 142 8.28 -4.49 -25.52
C LYS A 142 7.02 -5.35 -25.61
N LYS A 143 6.52 -5.84 -24.47
CA LYS A 143 5.42 -6.83 -24.41
C LYS A 143 4.03 -6.18 -24.48
N TYR A 144 3.92 -4.92 -24.03
CA TYR A 144 2.65 -4.23 -23.81
C TYR A 144 2.64 -2.80 -24.37
N SER A 145 3.42 -2.51 -25.42
CA SER A 145 3.49 -1.19 -26.08
C SER A 145 2.14 -0.60 -26.49
N LYS A 146 1.18 -1.46 -26.86
CA LYS A 146 -0.18 -1.04 -27.25
C LYS A 146 -1.08 -0.69 -26.06
N ARG A 147 -0.68 -1.07 -24.84
CA ARG A 147 -1.50 -0.93 -23.62
C ARG A 147 -0.98 0.16 -22.68
N TYR A 148 0.34 0.33 -22.58
CA TYR A 148 0.94 1.24 -21.61
C TYR A 148 1.81 2.31 -22.27
N ILE A 149 1.75 3.52 -21.71
CA ILE A 149 2.72 4.57 -21.97
C ILE A 149 3.90 4.36 -21.03
N VAL A 150 5.08 4.09 -21.61
CA VAL A 150 6.27 3.69 -20.85
C VAL A 150 7.46 4.57 -21.25
N GLN A 151 8.18 5.04 -20.24
CA GLN A 151 9.47 5.70 -20.40
C GLN A 151 10.58 4.71 -20.07
N GLU A 152 11.13 4.03 -21.08
CA GLU A 152 12.00 2.85 -20.92
C GLU A 152 13.24 3.03 -20.03
N ASN A 153 13.77 4.25 -19.95
CA ASN A 153 14.97 4.57 -19.18
C ASN A 153 14.66 5.17 -17.80
N VAL A 154 13.38 5.32 -17.45
CA VAL A 154 12.93 5.87 -16.18
C VAL A 154 12.60 4.73 -15.22
N PHE A 155 13.05 4.87 -13.99
CA PHE A 155 12.58 4.08 -12.84
C PHE A 155 12.17 5.05 -11.75
N CYS A 156 11.32 4.59 -10.84
CA CYS A 156 10.92 5.36 -9.69
C CYS A 156 11.30 4.61 -8.41
N GLY A 157 11.62 5.35 -7.37
CA GLY A 157 11.72 4.83 -6.00
C GLY A 157 10.76 5.61 -5.10
N GLY A 158 10.38 5.03 -3.96
CA GLY A 158 9.46 5.63 -3.02
C GLY A 158 9.02 4.65 -1.93
N TRP A 159 8.85 5.16 -0.72
CA TRP A 159 8.38 4.39 0.42
C TRP A 159 7.00 3.76 0.12
N SER A 160 6.86 2.45 0.33
CA SER A 160 5.67 1.71 -0.11
C SER A 160 4.98 0.90 1.01
N ASP A 161 5.20 1.28 2.26
CA ASP A 161 4.56 0.61 3.41
C ASP A 161 3.08 1.01 3.61
N ILE A 162 2.56 1.98 2.86
CA ILE A 162 1.13 2.35 2.84
C ILE A 162 0.77 2.78 1.41
N TYR A 163 -0.25 2.21 0.78
CA TYR A 163 -0.79 2.73 -0.49
C TYR A 163 -2.16 2.16 -0.81
N TYR A 164 -2.95 2.90 -1.59
CA TYR A 164 -4.28 2.47 -2.04
C TYR A 164 -4.31 2.32 -3.56
N ILE A 165 -4.86 1.19 -4.03
CA ILE A 165 -5.15 0.95 -5.45
C ILE A 165 -6.67 0.77 -5.59
N PRO A 166 -7.36 1.58 -6.42
CA PRO A 166 -8.75 1.37 -6.73
C PRO A 166 -8.92 0.24 -7.77
N ARG A 167 -10.11 -0.39 -7.77
CA ARG A 167 -10.40 -1.62 -8.53
C ARG A 167 -10.14 -1.48 -10.02
N GLU A 168 -10.39 -0.31 -10.60
CA GLU A 168 -10.14 -0.02 -12.02
C GLU A 168 -8.68 -0.29 -12.44
N PHE A 169 -7.72 -0.13 -11.53
CA PHE A 169 -6.30 -0.34 -11.82
C PHE A 169 -5.78 -1.72 -11.40
N PHE A 170 -6.61 -2.61 -10.83
CA PHE A 170 -6.18 -3.94 -10.39
C PHE A 170 -5.56 -4.76 -11.51
N ARG A 171 -6.15 -4.76 -12.71
CA ARG A 171 -5.62 -5.53 -13.84
C ARG A 171 -4.24 -5.03 -14.28
N ASP A 172 -4.02 -3.72 -14.23
CA ASP A 172 -2.74 -3.12 -14.57
C ASP A 172 -1.71 -3.43 -13.50
N TYR A 173 -2.07 -3.28 -12.22
CA TYR A 173 -1.21 -3.64 -11.09
C TYR A 173 -0.79 -5.11 -11.13
N ILE A 174 -1.72 -6.05 -11.41
CA ILE A 174 -1.43 -7.48 -11.55
C ILE A 174 -0.46 -7.72 -12.71
N THR A 175 -0.74 -7.12 -13.87
CA THR A 175 0.07 -7.32 -15.09
C THR A 175 1.49 -6.81 -14.89
N LEU A 176 1.63 -5.58 -14.38
CA LEU A 176 2.93 -4.97 -14.12
C LEU A 176 3.64 -5.69 -12.97
N GLY A 177 2.92 -6.06 -11.92
CA GLY A 177 3.44 -6.79 -10.76
C GLY A 177 4.11 -8.09 -11.17
N ASN A 178 3.52 -8.86 -12.09
CA ASN A 178 4.15 -10.06 -12.62
C ASN A 178 5.47 -9.78 -13.36
N VAL A 179 5.53 -8.72 -14.19
CA VAL A 179 6.75 -8.36 -14.93
C VAL A 179 7.88 -7.93 -13.99
N PHE A 180 7.57 -7.11 -12.98
CA PHE A 180 8.57 -6.66 -12.02
C PHE A 180 9.02 -7.78 -11.07
N TYR A 181 8.11 -8.70 -10.73
CA TYR A 181 8.40 -9.90 -9.95
C TYR A 181 9.36 -10.83 -10.70
N GLU A 182 9.08 -11.13 -11.96
CA GLU A 182 9.96 -11.95 -12.82
C GLU A 182 11.36 -11.34 -12.96
N ALA A 183 11.48 -10.01 -12.89
CA ALA A 183 12.76 -9.32 -12.92
C ALA A 183 13.50 -9.29 -11.57
N GLY A 184 12.84 -9.67 -10.46
CA GLY A 184 13.40 -9.58 -9.11
C GLY A 184 13.52 -8.15 -8.58
N SER A 185 12.60 -7.26 -8.99
CA SER A 185 12.63 -5.85 -8.58
C SER A 185 12.19 -5.66 -7.12
N PHE A 186 12.86 -4.80 -6.38
CA PHE A 186 12.53 -4.48 -4.99
C PHE A 186 11.26 -3.62 -4.89
N HIS A 187 10.36 -3.90 -3.95
CA HIS A 187 9.04 -3.27 -3.85
C HIS A 187 9.04 -1.74 -3.78
N GLU A 188 9.97 -1.11 -3.05
CA GLU A 188 10.11 0.36 -2.99
C GLU A 188 10.70 0.97 -4.28
N VAL A 189 10.96 0.16 -5.32
CA VAL A 189 11.28 0.58 -6.68
C VAL A 189 10.21 0.09 -7.66
N ALA A 190 9.78 -1.16 -7.54
CA ALA A 190 8.77 -1.77 -8.37
C ALA A 190 7.42 -1.04 -8.25
N ILE A 191 6.87 -0.93 -7.05
CA ILE A 191 5.55 -0.31 -6.82
C ILE A 191 5.49 1.13 -7.36
N PRO A 192 6.42 2.04 -7.00
CA PRO A 192 6.38 3.40 -7.53
C PRO A 192 6.58 3.44 -9.05
N THR A 193 7.40 2.55 -9.64
CA THR A 193 7.57 2.49 -11.09
C THR A 193 6.29 2.00 -11.78
N MET A 194 5.64 0.97 -11.25
CA MET A 194 4.34 0.48 -11.75
C MET A 194 3.27 1.57 -11.69
N ILE A 195 3.19 2.30 -10.57
CA ILE A 195 2.26 3.41 -10.39
C ILE A 195 2.54 4.53 -11.39
N ASN A 196 3.81 4.86 -11.65
CA ASN A 196 4.15 5.85 -12.67
C ASN A 196 3.74 5.41 -14.09
N ILE A 197 3.91 4.12 -14.44
CA ILE A 197 3.44 3.58 -15.73
C ILE A 197 1.91 3.71 -15.85
N ILE A 198 1.16 3.34 -14.80
CA ILE A 198 -0.30 3.49 -14.76
C ILE A 198 -0.66 4.97 -14.91
N ASP A 199 0.00 5.85 -14.16
CA ASP A 199 -0.30 7.28 -14.19
C ASP A 199 0.00 7.91 -15.55
N LEU A 200 1.12 7.59 -16.18
CA LEU A 200 1.42 8.05 -17.54
C LEU A 200 0.40 7.54 -18.57
N THR A 201 -0.13 6.33 -18.36
CA THR A 201 -1.10 5.70 -19.26
C THR A 201 -2.48 6.33 -19.17
N TYR A 202 -2.93 6.72 -17.96
CA TYR A 202 -4.30 7.16 -17.73
C TYR A 202 -4.46 8.64 -17.35
N ARG A 203 -3.38 9.39 -17.08
CA ARG A 203 -3.49 10.82 -16.83
C ARG A 203 -4.05 11.53 -18.07
N LEU A 204 -4.98 12.45 -17.86
CA LEU A 204 -5.57 13.23 -18.96
C LEU A 204 -4.61 14.29 -19.48
N THR A 205 -3.81 14.86 -18.56
CA THR A 205 -2.82 15.89 -18.83
C THR A 205 -1.68 15.74 -17.80
N PRO A 206 -0.52 16.40 -17.99
CA PRO A 206 0.55 16.42 -16.98
C PRO A 206 0.12 16.89 -15.58
N TYR A 207 -0.97 17.67 -15.48
CA TYR A 207 -1.49 18.23 -14.23
C TYR A 207 -2.68 17.47 -13.65
N HIS A 208 -3.20 16.46 -14.37
CA HIS A 208 -4.35 15.66 -13.96
C HIS A 208 -3.95 14.21 -13.76
N SER A 209 -3.12 13.98 -12.74
CA SER A 209 -2.67 12.64 -12.34
C SER A 209 -3.83 11.80 -11.77
N VAL A 210 -3.80 10.49 -12.05
CA VAL A 210 -4.66 9.49 -11.39
C VAL A 210 -4.09 9.05 -10.03
N VAL A 211 -2.95 9.62 -9.63
CA VAL A 211 -2.29 9.41 -8.34
C VAL A 211 -2.51 10.62 -7.44
N THR A 212 -2.83 10.36 -6.18
CA THR A 212 -2.86 11.35 -5.09
C THR A 212 -1.68 11.07 -4.17
N ARG A 213 -0.90 12.12 -3.89
CA ARG A 213 0.26 12.07 -3.00
C ARG A 213 -0.20 12.27 -1.56
N LEU A 214 0.03 11.30 -0.67
CA LEU A 214 -0.32 11.43 0.75
C LEU A 214 0.80 12.16 1.49
N GLY A 215 0.66 13.48 1.66
CA GLY A 215 1.66 14.32 2.33
C GLY A 215 1.45 14.50 3.84
N ASP A 216 0.37 13.96 4.40
CA ASP A 216 0.00 14.15 5.82
C ASP A 216 0.17 12.89 6.68
N CYS A 217 0.72 11.81 6.12
CA CYS A 217 1.22 10.69 6.91
C CYS A 217 2.44 11.13 7.74
N TRP A 218 2.62 10.50 8.89
CA TRP A 218 3.77 10.72 9.75
C TRP A 218 4.88 9.69 9.50
N GLY A 219 6.12 10.16 9.53
CA GLY A 219 7.32 9.33 9.56
C GLY A 219 7.59 8.56 8.27
N ASP A 220 8.58 7.69 8.35
CA ASP A 220 9.10 6.85 7.28
C ASP A 220 9.83 5.62 7.89
N CYS A 221 10.61 4.90 7.09
CA CYS A 221 11.33 3.71 7.56
C CYS A 221 12.48 4.01 8.56
N CYS A 222 12.93 5.27 8.66
CA CYS A 222 14.12 5.67 9.42
C CYS A 222 13.79 6.62 10.59
N THR A 223 12.53 7.02 10.77
CA THR A 223 12.12 7.93 11.84
C THR A 223 12.11 7.21 13.20
N ASN A 224 12.61 7.89 14.25
CA ASN A 224 12.52 7.41 15.64
C ASN A 224 11.03 7.34 16.04
N GLY A 225 10.53 6.12 16.23
CA GLY A 225 9.12 5.72 16.36
C GLY A 225 8.10 6.74 16.91
N ALA A 226 6.86 6.61 16.44
CA ALA A 226 5.78 7.56 16.70
C ALA A 226 5.49 7.81 18.18
N LYS A 227 5.01 9.02 18.50
CA LYS A 227 4.43 9.36 19.81
C LYS A 227 2.90 9.21 19.77
N PRO A 228 2.23 9.07 20.93
CA PRO A 228 0.77 9.01 20.99
C PRO A 228 0.08 10.17 20.26
N GLU A 229 0.64 11.36 20.33
CA GLU A 229 0.12 12.58 19.71
C GLU A 229 0.17 12.51 18.18
N ASP A 230 1.19 11.85 17.62
CA ASP A 230 1.30 11.62 16.18
C ASP A 230 0.17 10.70 15.71
N VAL A 231 -0.05 9.60 16.44
CA VAL A 231 -1.12 8.62 16.15
C VAL A 231 -2.51 9.26 16.21
N LYS A 232 -2.74 10.18 17.17
CA LYS A 232 -4.01 10.90 17.33
C LYS A 232 -4.26 11.96 16.25
N ARG A 233 -3.21 12.64 15.77
CA ARG A 233 -3.35 13.84 14.94
C ARG A 233 -3.15 13.59 13.45
N LYS A 234 -2.39 12.56 13.08
CA LYS A 234 -2.02 12.29 11.69
C LYS A 234 -2.97 11.27 11.07
N ARG A 235 -3.22 11.43 9.75
CA ARG A 235 -4.10 10.54 8.98
C ARG A 235 -3.57 9.11 8.95
N CYS A 236 -2.26 8.98 8.91
CA CYS A 236 -1.53 7.73 8.79
C CYS A 236 -0.12 7.92 9.34
N GLY A 237 0.65 6.83 9.48
CA GLY A 237 2.08 6.95 9.67
C GLY A 237 2.79 5.62 9.93
N HIS A 238 4.11 5.72 10.07
CA HIS A 238 5.03 4.63 10.36
C HIS A 238 6.29 5.21 11.04
N ARG A 239 6.89 4.59 12.05
CA ARG A 239 6.64 3.26 12.62
C ARG A 239 6.01 3.34 14.02
N ILE A 240 4.90 2.64 14.25
CA ILE A 240 4.33 2.47 15.59
C ILE A 240 4.96 1.25 16.30
N ASP A 241 5.45 1.46 17.52
CA ASP A 241 6.01 0.38 18.33
C ASP A 241 4.91 -0.30 19.17
N LEU A 242 4.36 -1.39 18.65
CA LEU A 242 3.30 -2.15 19.31
C LEU A 242 3.77 -2.95 20.55
N THR A 243 5.08 -3.00 20.82
CA THR A 243 5.59 -3.60 22.07
C THR A 243 5.38 -2.68 23.27
N LYS A 244 5.21 -1.37 23.03
CA LYS A 244 4.92 -0.38 24.07
C LYS A 244 3.43 -0.30 24.34
N THR A 245 3.03 -0.64 25.56
CA THR A 245 1.62 -0.64 26.00
C THR A 245 0.90 0.68 25.70
N HIS A 246 1.51 1.82 26.02
CA HIS A 246 0.89 3.13 25.77
C HIS A 246 0.66 3.44 24.28
N MET A 247 1.52 2.95 23.38
CA MET A 247 1.34 3.11 21.93
C MET A 247 0.21 2.24 21.41
N LYS A 248 0.22 0.96 21.82
CA LYS A 248 -0.85 0.00 21.51
C LYS A 248 -2.21 0.51 21.99
N ASP A 249 -2.29 0.95 23.24
CA ASP A 249 -3.54 1.44 23.84
C ASP A 249 -4.04 2.71 23.15
N THR A 250 -3.12 3.59 22.73
CA THR A 250 -3.48 4.80 21.96
C THR A 250 -4.14 4.43 20.63
N LEU A 251 -3.55 3.50 19.88
CA LEU A 251 -4.12 3.04 18.61
C LEU A 251 -5.48 2.36 18.82
N VAL A 252 -5.55 1.41 19.76
CA VAL A 252 -6.79 0.66 20.07
C VAL A 252 -7.90 1.62 20.47
N MET A 253 -7.62 2.60 21.34
CA MET A 253 -8.60 3.61 21.75
C MET A 253 -9.19 4.35 20.55
N ILE A 254 -8.37 4.83 19.61
CA ILE A 254 -8.84 5.55 18.42
C ILE A 254 -9.75 4.68 17.58
N LEU A 255 -9.36 3.42 17.34
CA LEU A 255 -10.13 2.48 16.52
C LEU A 255 -11.45 2.09 17.19
N GLU A 256 -11.46 1.86 18.50
CA GLU A 256 -12.67 1.52 19.25
C GLU A 256 -13.65 2.69 19.37
N LEU A 257 -13.16 3.92 19.54
CA LEU A 257 -14.00 5.11 19.49
C LEU A 257 -14.64 5.25 18.10
N GLY A 258 -13.85 5.03 17.04
CA GLY A 258 -14.36 5.08 15.70
C GLY A 258 -15.39 3.99 15.37
N ALA A 259 -15.16 2.76 15.83
CA ALA A 259 -16.12 1.66 15.65
C ALA A 259 -17.43 1.92 16.39
N ARG A 260 -17.36 2.51 17.60
CA ARG A 260 -18.56 2.95 18.34
C ARG A 260 -19.36 4.01 17.58
N TYR A 261 -18.68 4.95 16.92
CA TYR A 261 -19.32 5.95 16.08
C TYR A 261 -20.07 5.31 14.91
N LEU A 262 -19.47 4.36 14.20
CA LEU A 262 -20.14 3.62 13.12
C LEU A 262 -21.41 2.92 13.61
N ASN A 263 -21.33 2.21 14.73
CA ASN A 263 -22.47 1.45 15.28
C ASN A 263 -23.63 2.35 15.73
N LYS A 264 -23.35 3.55 16.25
CA LYS A 264 -24.40 4.52 16.59
C LYS A 264 -25.11 5.04 15.34
N THR A 265 -24.33 5.46 14.32
CA THR A 265 -24.92 5.95 13.06
C THR A 265 -25.74 4.89 12.32
N SER A 266 -25.39 3.60 12.41
CA SER A 266 -26.19 2.53 11.80
C SER A 266 -27.52 2.27 12.51
N ARG A 267 -27.66 2.65 13.79
CA ARG A 267 -28.90 2.46 14.57
C ARG A 267 -29.87 3.65 14.47
N GLU A 268 -29.35 4.84 14.14
CA GLU A 268 -30.16 6.05 13.95
C GLU A 268 -30.75 6.18 12.53
N ILE A 269 -30.35 5.30 11.61
CA ILE A 269 -30.81 5.26 10.20
C ILE A 269 -31.86 4.14 9.97
N VAL A 270 -32.29 3.45 11.03
CA VAL A 270 -33.34 2.40 10.99
C VAL A 270 -34.63 2.93 11.58
#